data_AF-U2KZ59-F1
#
_entry.id   AF-U2KZ59-F1
#
_cell.length_a   1.000
_cell.length_b   1.000
_cell.length_c   1.000
_cell.angle_alpha   90.00
_cell.angle_beta   90.00
_cell.angle_gamma   90.00
#
_symmetry.space_group_name_H-M   'P 1'
#
loop_
_entity.id
_entity.type
_entity.pdbx_description
1 polymer ?
#
loop_
_entity_poly.entity_id
_entity_poly.type
_entity_poly.pdbx_seq_one_letter_code
_entity_poly.pdbx_strand_id
1 'polypeptide(L)'
;MNVSVYSREAIEFIIAAGNFPKNTAVISFYDPAIKRIDEDYSHVDYSGVCNTVFYSELDDLDLDVLRRKGYTYDTYFPEAPDIAAFIYRAYDIGMNIICQCEYGQSRSAGCAAAILEYFYQNGISVFANYNYYPNQVVFHKIYDALVKINPAYCNKYHSSKLSTGIEALLLKQSLEKNDCYHSLEEAYFRLCHGIAKVNVSLHIDNAKVCHGKSMGEHNVGVKTIFKYYDKEIPLIIYMPKIIKYIKSDNQEYYLGTIGASIARFRRPHASVSFDILGIMEQDEFKKPVIDRAIITNIKVAPK
;
A
#
# COMPACT_ATOMS: atom_id res chain seq x y z
N MET A 1 -8.32 -17.38 12.55
CA MET A 1 -6.86 -17.46 12.75
C MET A 1 -6.40 -16.29 13.61
N ASN A 2 -5.84 -16.57 14.78
CA ASN A 2 -5.17 -15.55 15.59
C ASN A 2 -3.73 -15.37 15.10
N VAL A 3 -3.22 -14.14 15.16
CA VAL A 3 -1.83 -13.81 14.82
C VAL A 3 -1.18 -13.15 16.03
N SER A 4 -0.06 -13.70 16.49
CA SER A 4 0.65 -13.21 17.67
C SER A 4 2.13 -12.97 17.38
N VAL A 5 2.70 -11.97 18.05
CA VAL A 5 4.10 -11.58 17.89
C VAL A 5 4.90 -11.97 19.12
N TYR A 6 6.04 -12.62 18.93
CA TYR A 6 6.94 -13.00 20.02
C TYR A 6 8.39 -12.57 19.76
N SER A 7 9.09 -12.25 20.85
CA SER A 7 10.56 -12.22 20.88
C SER A 7 11.11 -13.64 21.00
N ARG A 8 12.42 -13.80 20.77
CA ARG A 8 13.16 -15.04 21.07
C ARG A 8 12.97 -15.43 22.54
N GLU A 9 13.31 -14.52 23.45
CA GLU A 9 13.23 -14.77 24.89
C GLU A 9 11.83 -15.20 25.33
N ALA A 10 10.79 -14.53 24.84
CA ALA A 10 9.41 -14.84 25.22
C ALA A 10 8.95 -16.20 24.70
N ILE A 11 9.33 -16.58 23.48
CA ILE A 11 8.91 -17.87 22.94
C ILE A 11 9.68 -19.03 23.55
N GLU A 12 10.99 -18.86 23.79
CA GLU A 12 11.83 -19.87 24.45
C GLU A 12 11.34 -20.12 25.88
N PHE A 13 10.95 -19.07 26.60
CA PHE A 13 10.33 -19.20 27.92
C PHE A 13 9.04 -20.04 27.86
N ILE A 14 8.17 -19.79 26.88
CA ILE A 14 6.90 -20.54 26.72
C ILE A 14 7.17 -22.00 26.36
N ILE A 15 8.16 -22.27 25.51
CA ILE A 15 8.60 -23.62 25.13
C ILE A 15 9.13 -24.37 26.35
N ALA A 16 10.06 -23.76 27.10
CA ALA A 16 10.64 -24.35 28.31
C ALA A 16 9.59 -24.62 29.40
N ALA A 17 8.56 -23.78 29.48
CA ALA A 17 7.43 -23.97 30.40
C ALA A 17 6.43 -25.05 29.93
N GLY A 18 6.62 -25.66 28.75
CA GLY A 18 5.69 -26.65 28.19
C GLY A 18 4.34 -26.08 27.76
N ASN A 19 4.25 -24.75 27.58
CA ASN A 19 3.00 -24.03 27.35
C ASN A 19 2.84 -23.56 25.89
N PHE A 20 3.61 -24.14 24.97
CA PHE A 20 3.54 -23.78 23.55
C PHE A 20 2.11 -23.98 23.01
N PRO A 21 1.51 -22.97 22.35
CA PRO A 21 0.11 -23.03 21.94
C PRO A 21 -0.11 -24.10 20.87
N LYS A 22 -1.10 -24.97 21.11
CA LYS A 22 -1.53 -25.98 20.14
C LYS A 22 -2.12 -25.35 18.88
N ASN A 23 -2.12 -26.10 17.78
CA ASN A 23 -2.69 -25.67 16.50
C ASN A 23 -2.09 -24.35 15.98
N THR A 24 -0.76 -24.25 16.03
CA THR A 24 -0.01 -23.04 15.71
C THR A 24 1.04 -23.32 14.65
N ALA A 25 1.08 -22.47 13.62
CA ALA A 25 2.17 -22.38 12.67
C ALA A 25 3.11 -21.23 13.09
N VAL A 26 4.40 -21.37 12.85
CA VAL A 26 5.41 -20.37 13.26
C VAL A 26 6.15 -19.85 12.04
N ILE A 27 6.31 -18.53 11.97
CA ILE A 27 7.25 -17.85 11.06
C ILE A 27 8.36 -17.28 11.95
N SER A 28 9.54 -17.87 11.87
CA SER A 28 10.69 -17.60 12.74
C SER A 28 11.77 -16.84 11.95
N PHE A 29 11.89 -15.55 12.24
CA PHE A 29 12.95 -14.70 11.69
C PHE A 29 14.16 -14.69 12.61
N TYR A 30 15.36 -14.83 12.05
CA TYR A 30 16.61 -14.75 12.79
C TYR A 30 17.71 -14.05 12.00
N ASP A 31 18.76 -13.63 12.69
CA ASP A 31 19.80 -12.80 12.11
C ASP A 31 20.76 -13.60 11.19
N PRO A 32 21.19 -12.99 10.06
CA PRO A 32 22.12 -13.63 9.15
C PRO A 32 23.45 -14.04 9.78
N ALA A 33 23.96 -15.22 9.41
CA ALA A 33 25.20 -15.80 9.92
C ALA A 33 26.40 -14.83 9.87
N ILE A 34 26.49 -14.02 8.81
CA ILE A 34 27.57 -13.04 8.59
C ILE A 34 27.63 -11.95 9.67
N LYS A 35 26.55 -11.72 10.42
CA LYS A 35 26.47 -10.70 11.48
C LYS A 35 26.54 -11.26 12.90
N ARG A 36 26.59 -12.58 13.04
CA ARG A 36 26.61 -13.21 14.36
C ARG A 36 27.97 -12.96 14.99
N ILE A 37 27.98 -12.26 16.12
CA ILE A 37 29.17 -12.08 16.96
C ILE A 37 29.44 -13.36 17.76
N ASP A 38 28.37 -14.11 18.03
CA ASP A 38 28.38 -15.37 18.76
C ASP A 38 28.29 -16.53 17.76
N GLU A 39 29.31 -17.40 17.75
CA GLU A 39 29.37 -18.59 16.89
C GLU A 39 28.26 -19.60 17.23
N ASP A 40 27.73 -19.57 18.46
CA ASP A 40 26.66 -20.45 18.93
C ASP A 40 25.25 -19.90 18.61
N TYR A 41 25.13 -18.69 18.04
CA TYR A 41 23.82 -18.14 17.67
C TYR A 41 23.16 -18.99 16.59
N SER A 42 21.99 -19.52 16.93
CA SER A 42 21.10 -20.28 16.06
C SER A 42 19.68 -19.75 16.16
N HIS A 43 18.82 -20.14 15.22
CA HIS A 43 17.38 -19.85 15.33
C HIS A 43 16.76 -20.53 16.55
N VAL A 44 15.61 -20.05 17.02
CA VAL A 44 14.86 -20.73 18.07
C VAL A 44 14.58 -22.19 17.67
N ASP A 45 14.83 -23.11 18.61
CA ASP A 45 14.51 -24.52 18.41
C ASP A 45 13.04 -24.78 18.77
N TYR A 46 12.25 -25.12 17.75
CA TYR A 46 10.85 -25.52 17.91
C TYR A 46 10.70 -27.05 17.82
N SER A 47 11.81 -27.79 17.70
CA SER A 47 11.78 -29.25 17.65
C SER A 47 11.08 -29.80 18.89
N GLY A 48 10.24 -30.82 18.68
CA GLY A 48 9.45 -31.43 19.75
C GLY A 48 8.21 -30.65 20.19
N VAL A 49 8.06 -29.35 19.86
CA VAL A 49 6.86 -28.57 20.23
C VAL A 49 6.02 -28.09 19.05
N CYS A 50 6.62 -27.89 17.87
CA CYS A 50 5.90 -27.45 16.67
C CYS A 50 6.53 -28.03 15.41
N ASN A 51 5.72 -28.72 14.59
CA ASN A 51 6.16 -29.29 13.31
C ASN A 51 5.84 -28.38 12.10
N THR A 52 5.22 -27.23 12.33
CA THR A 52 4.80 -26.30 11.27
C THR A 52 5.53 -24.98 11.46
N VAL A 53 6.79 -24.96 11.05
CA VAL A 53 7.69 -23.82 11.24
C VAL A 53 8.31 -23.44 9.91
N PHE A 54 8.27 -22.15 9.59
CA PHE A 54 9.02 -21.54 8.50
C PHE A 54 10.15 -20.70 9.11
N TYR A 55 11.39 -21.08 8.82
CA TYR A 55 12.58 -20.36 9.23
C TYR A 55 12.99 -19.40 8.11
N SER A 56 13.20 -18.13 8.44
CA SER A 56 13.66 -17.12 7.48
C SER A 56 14.83 -16.34 8.06
N GLU A 57 15.99 -16.48 7.43
CA GLU A 57 17.17 -15.71 7.76
C GLU A 57 17.06 -14.33 7.09
N LEU A 58 16.80 -13.30 7.89
CA LEU A 58 16.49 -11.99 7.33
C LEU A 58 17.15 -10.87 8.10
N ASP A 59 17.89 -10.06 7.36
CA ASP A 59 18.57 -8.87 7.85
C ASP A 59 17.54 -7.80 8.25
N ASP A 60 17.55 -7.31 9.49
CA ASP A 60 16.60 -6.28 9.94
C ASP A 60 16.96 -4.91 9.38
N LEU A 61 16.51 -4.63 8.16
CA LEU A 61 16.89 -3.42 7.43
C LEU A 61 15.67 -2.57 7.09
N ASP A 62 15.82 -1.26 7.32
CA ASP A 62 14.92 -0.25 6.81
C ASP A 62 15.27 0.15 5.37
N LEU A 63 14.31 0.74 4.66
CA LEU A 63 14.44 1.15 3.25
C LEU A 63 15.72 1.95 2.95
N ASP A 64 16.09 2.89 3.83
CA ASP A 64 17.27 3.74 3.66
C ASP A 64 18.59 2.98 3.86
N VAL A 65 18.55 1.86 4.57
CA VAL A 65 19.71 0.99 4.78
C VAL A 65 19.85 -0.01 3.62
N LEU A 66 18.72 -0.48 3.05
CA LEU A 66 18.72 -1.41 1.91
C LEU A 66 19.56 -0.90 0.75
N ARG A 67 19.31 0.34 0.30
CA ARG A 67 20.05 0.95 -0.82
C ARG A 67 21.55 1.05 -0.54
N ARG A 68 21.92 1.43 0.70
CA ARG A 68 23.33 1.55 1.10
C ARG A 68 24.07 0.21 1.12
N LYS A 69 23.34 -0.89 1.31
CA LYS A 69 23.87 -2.25 1.26
C LYS A 69 23.80 -2.89 -0.13
N GLY A 70 23.40 -2.15 -1.15
CA GLY A 70 23.28 -2.67 -2.52
C GLY A 70 22.03 -3.53 -2.76
N TYR A 71 21.08 -3.54 -1.82
CA TYR A 71 19.80 -4.21 -2.01
C TYR A 71 18.79 -3.29 -2.69
N THR A 72 18.09 -3.84 -3.67
CA THR A 72 16.81 -3.30 -4.16
C THR A 72 15.65 -3.87 -3.35
N TYR A 73 14.47 -3.26 -3.49
CA TYR A 73 13.25 -3.83 -2.93
C TYR A 73 13.10 -5.28 -3.40
N ASP A 74 13.20 -5.57 -4.71
CA ASP A 74 13.01 -6.91 -5.26
C ASP A 74 14.01 -7.94 -4.74
N THR A 75 15.29 -7.56 -4.61
CA THR A 75 16.36 -8.45 -4.17
C THR A 75 16.40 -8.66 -2.65
N TYR A 76 15.79 -7.76 -1.87
CA TYR A 76 15.67 -7.94 -0.42
C TYR A 76 14.50 -8.88 -0.11
N PHE A 77 14.72 -9.82 0.80
CA PHE A 77 13.71 -10.77 1.28
C PHE A 77 13.00 -11.58 0.16
N PRO A 78 13.76 -12.39 -0.61
CA PRO A 78 13.22 -13.15 -1.74
C PRO A 78 12.26 -14.28 -1.32
N GLU A 79 12.30 -14.72 -0.06
CA GLU A 79 11.46 -15.81 0.49
C GLU A 79 10.01 -15.38 0.78
N ALA A 80 9.67 -14.11 0.60
CA ALA A 80 8.33 -13.59 0.90
C ALA A 80 7.17 -14.36 0.21
N PRO A 81 7.29 -14.79 -1.07
CA PRO A 81 6.30 -15.67 -1.71
C PRO A 81 6.10 -17.01 -1.00
N ASP A 82 7.18 -17.62 -0.52
CA ASP A 82 7.13 -18.93 0.17
C ASP A 82 6.47 -18.81 1.54
N ILE A 83 6.75 -17.71 2.26
CA ILE A 83 6.09 -17.38 3.53
C ILE A 83 4.60 -17.11 3.29
N ALA A 84 4.23 -16.40 2.22
CA ALA A 84 2.83 -16.18 1.88
C ALA A 84 2.09 -17.50 1.59
N ALA A 85 2.73 -18.44 0.89
CA ALA A 85 2.17 -19.77 0.66
C ALA A 85 2.04 -20.57 1.97
N PHE A 86 3.00 -20.42 2.88
CA PHE A 86 2.95 -21.02 4.22
C PHE A 86 1.80 -20.47 5.06
N ILE A 87 1.61 -19.14 5.08
CA ILE A 87 0.50 -18.46 5.75
C ILE A 87 -0.84 -18.97 5.22
N TYR A 88 -0.97 -19.09 3.90
CA TYR A 88 -2.17 -19.58 3.26
C TYR A 88 -2.52 -21.02 3.68
N ARG A 89 -1.54 -21.92 3.66
CA ARG A 89 -1.74 -23.30 4.13
C ARG A 89 -2.18 -23.35 5.59
N ALA A 90 -1.55 -22.54 6.44
CA ALA A 90 -1.91 -22.44 7.86
C ALA A 90 -3.34 -21.90 8.04
N TYR A 91 -3.74 -20.90 7.27
CA TYR A 91 -5.09 -20.34 7.27
C TYR A 91 -6.15 -21.36 6.84
N ASP A 92 -5.92 -22.04 5.71
CA ASP A 92 -6.87 -22.99 5.12
C ASP A 92 -7.17 -24.18 6.04
N ILE A 93 -6.17 -24.62 6.83
CA ILE A 93 -6.35 -25.70 7.82
C ILE A 93 -6.69 -25.19 9.22
N GLY A 94 -6.95 -23.88 9.37
CA GLY A 94 -7.47 -23.28 10.60
C GLY A 94 -6.46 -23.12 11.73
N MET A 95 -5.17 -23.01 11.44
CA MET A 95 -4.12 -22.76 12.44
C MET A 95 -4.10 -21.30 12.90
N ASN A 96 -3.53 -21.08 14.09
CA ASN A 96 -3.03 -19.76 14.49
C ASN A 96 -1.62 -19.55 13.96
N ILE A 97 -1.17 -18.30 13.86
CA ILE A 97 0.19 -17.98 13.40
C ILE A 97 0.94 -17.20 14.48
N ILE A 98 2.13 -17.68 14.83
CA ILE A 98 3.13 -16.92 15.57
C ILE A 98 4.13 -16.33 14.58
N CYS A 99 4.30 -15.02 14.62
CA CYS A 99 5.44 -14.34 14.00
C CYS A 99 6.48 -14.10 15.10
N GLN A 100 7.66 -14.68 14.96
CA GLN A 100 8.73 -14.53 15.95
C GLN A 100 9.97 -13.93 15.29
N CYS A 101 10.63 -13.00 15.99
CA CYS A 101 11.98 -12.55 15.67
C CYS A 101 12.77 -12.33 16.96
N GLU A 102 13.99 -11.80 16.89
CA GLU A 102 14.86 -11.60 18.05
C GLU A 102 14.16 -10.84 19.18
N TYR A 103 13.70 -9.62 18.91
CA TYR A 103 13.05 -8.77 19.92
C TYR A 103 11.53 -8.78 19.88
N GLY A 104 10.92 -9.38 18.85
CA GLY A 104 9.45 -9.40 18.73
C GLY A 104 8.85 -8.04 18.38
N GLN A 105 9.61 -7.16 17.72
CA GLN A 105 9.20 -5.76 17.50
C GLN A 105 9.26 -5.31 16.05
N SER A 106 10.19 -5.85 15.26
CA SER A 106 10.49 -5.34 13.91
C SER A 106 10.00 -6.27 12.80
N ARG A 107 10.83 -7.24 12.36
CA ARG A 107 10.48 -8.23 11.31
C ARG A 107 9.20 -9.00 11.61
N SER A 108 9.10 -9.57 12.82
CA SER A 108 7.92 -10.35 13.22
C SER A 108 6.65 -9.51 13.32
N ALA A 109 6.74 -8.27 13.82
CA ALA A 109 5.61 -7.37 13.87
C ALA A 109 5.18 -6.92 12.46
N GLY A 110 6.13 -6.64 11.55
CA GLY A 110 5.84 -6.33 10.15
C GLY A 110 5.12 -7.49 9.44
N CYS A 111 5.57 -8.72 9.67
CA CYS A 111 4.91 -9.92 9.14
C CYS A 111 3.50 -10.11 9.72
N ALA A 112 3.33 -9.97 11.05
CA ALA A 112 2.03 -10.08 11.70
C ALA A 112 1.04 -9.02 11.22
N ALA A 113 1.51 -7.77 11.07
CA ALA A 113 0.73 -6.68 10.52
C ALA A 113 0.24 -7.01 9.10
N ALA A 114 1.08 -7.60 8.25
CA ALA A 114 0.72 -7.97 6.88
C ALA A 114 -0.36 -9.06 6.85
N ILE A 115 -0.24 -10.08 7.70
CA ILE A 115 -1.24 -11.15 7.82
C ILE A 115 -2.58 -10.58 8.31
N LEU A 116 -2.56 -9.76 9.36
CA LEU A 116 -3.76 -9.16 9.94
C LEU A 116 -4.42 -8.18 8.98
N GLU A 117 -3.64 -7.42 8.23
CA GLU A 117 -4.17 -6.54 7.17
C GLU A 117 -4.85 -7.37 6.08
N TYR A 118 -4.17 -8.40 5.58
CA TYR A 118 -4.67 -9.18 4.46
C TYR A 118 -5.97 -9.93 4.76
N PHE A 119 -6.06 -10.58 5.93
CA PHE A 119 -7.23 -11.39 6.27
C PHE A 119 -8.34 -10.60 6.99
N TYR A 120 -8.01 -9.49 7.65
CA TYR A 120 -8.93 -8.81 8.56
C TYR A 120 -8.91 -7.27 8.48
N GLN A 121 -8.11 -6.66 7.61
CA GLN A 121 -8.00 -5.19 7.46
C GLN A 121 -7.67 -4.49 8.78
N ASN A 122 -6.85 -5.13 9.61
CA ASN A 122 -6.50 -4.64 10.96
C ASN A 122 -4.99 -4.65 11.24
N GLY A 123 -4.17 -4.55 10.19
CA GLY A 123 -2.72 -4.44 10.32
C GLY A 123 -2.31 -3.17 11.08
N ILE A 124 -3.10 -2.09 10.94
CA ILE A 124 -2.87 -0.81 11.63
C ILE A 124 -2.79 -0.95 13.16
N SER A 125 -3.49 -1.91 13.75
CA SER A 125 -3.43 -2.17 15.19
C SER A 125 -2.04 -2.57 15.69
N VAL A 126 -1.23 -3.20 14.83
CA VAL A 126 0.16 -3.56 15.14
C VAL A 126 1.07 -2.33 15.03
N PHE A 127 0.85 -1.47 14.02
CA PHE A 127 1.58 -0.20 13.87
C PHE A 127 1.25 0.83 14.95
N ALA A 128 0.02 0.83 15.48
CA ALA A 128 -0.42 1.71 16.55
C ALA A 128 0.03 1.24 17.95
N ASN A 129 0.58 0.04 18.07
CA ASN A 129 1.04 -0.51 19.35
C ASN A 129 2.47 -0.06 19.62
N TYR A 130 2.65 0.75 20.67
CA TYR A 130 3.95 1.30 21.08
C TYR A 130 5.02 0.26 21.45
N ASN A 131 4.63 -0.99 21.68
CA ASN A 131 5.59 -2.08 21.93
C ASN A 131 6.22 -2.60 20.64
N TYR A 132 5.75 -2.19 19.47
CA TYR A 132 6.23 -2.65 18.18
C TYR A 132 6.82 -1.51 17.35
N TYR A 133 7.80 -1.88 16.52
CA TYR A 133 8.41 -1.03 15.50
C TYR A 133 8.35 -1.77 14.16
N PRO A 134 7.16 -2.03 13.60
CA PRO A 134 7.02 -3.01 12.52
C PRO A 134 7.86 -2.65 11.30
N ASN A 135 8.66 -3.60 10.81
CA ASN A 135 9.49 -3.39 9.64
C ASN A 135 8.58 -3.21 8.41
N GLN A 136 8.54 -1.99 7.86
CA GLN A 136 7.66 -1.65 6.75
C GLN A 136 8.00 -2.43 5.48
N VAL A 137 9.27 -2.78 5.27
CA VAL A 137 9.67 -3.55 4.09
C VAL A 137 9.17 -4.98 4.19
N VAL A 138 9.31 -5.61 5.35
CA VAL A 138 8.76 -6.94 5.62
C VAL A 138 7.25 -6.95 5.49
N PHE A 139 6.57 -5.94 6.04
CA PHE A 139 5.12 -5.77 5.89
C PHE A 139 4.71 -5.79 4.42
N HIS A 140 5.27 -4.88 3.61
CA HIS A 140 4.90 -4.78 2.20
C HIS A 140 5.27 -6.05 1.43
N LYS A 141 6.43 -6.66 1.70
CA LYS A 141 6.88 -7.89 1.03
C LYS A 141 5.91 -9.06 1.24
N ILE A 142 5.49 -9.27 2.49
CA ILE A 142 4.56 -10.35 2.83
C ILE A 142 3.16 -10.05 2.30
N TYR A 143 2.67 -8.81 2.48
CA TYR A 143 1.35 -8.41 2.00
C TYR A 143 1.23 -8.57 0.48
N ASP A 144 2.20 -8.04 -0.28
CA ASP A 144 2.23 -8.15 -1.75
C ASP A 144 2.26 -9.62 -2.20
N ALA A 145 3.00 -10.46 -1.49
CA ALA A 145 3.06 -11.88 -1.77
C ALA A 145 1.72 -12.59 -1.51
N LEU A 146 1.03 -12.26 -0.41
CA LEU A 146 -0.31 -12.80 -0.10
C LEU A 146 -1.34 -12.40 -1.16
N VAL A 147 -1.36 -11.14 -1.56
CA VAL A 147 -2.29 -10.67 -2.61
C VAL A 147 -2.02 -11.35 -3.96
N LYS A 148 -0.75 -11.58 -4.31
CA LYS A 148 -0.37 -12.29 -5.55
C LYS A 148 -0.86 -13.73 -5.59
N ILE A 149 -0.84 -14.45 -4.47
CA ILE A 149 -1.25 -15.87 -4.40
C ILE A 149 -2.75 -16.02 -4.64
N ASN A 150 -3.58 -15.13 -4.11
CA ASN A 150 -5.02 -15.21 -4.28
C ASN A 150 -5.64 -13.81 -4.45
N PRO A 151 -5.80 -13.36 -5.70
CA PRO A 151 -6.45 -12.09 -6.01
C PRO A 151 -7.94 -12.06 -5.61
N ALA A 152 -8.58 -13.22 -5.40
CA ALA A 152 -10.01 -13.30 -5.09
C ALA A 152 -10.36 -12.79 -3.68
N TYR A 153 -9.39 -12.74 -2.75
CA TYR A 153 -9.60 -12.14 -1.42
C TYR A 153 -9.77 -10.61 -1.49
N CYS A 154 -9.18 -9.94 -2.47
CA CYS A 154 -9.53 -8.55 -2.81
C CYS A 154 -10.95 -8.43 -3.41
N ASN A 155 -11.41 -9.45 -4.15
CA ASN A 155 -12.69 -9.40 -4.88
C ASN A 155 -13.93 -9.65 -4.01
N LYS A 156 -13.81 -10.14 -2.78
CA LYS A 156 -14.96 -10.30 -1.87
C LYS A 156 -15.52 -8.95 -1.38
N TYR A 157 -14.73 -7.87 -1.50
CA TYR A 157 -15.15 -6.49 -1.23
C TYR A 157 -15.57 -5.71 -2.50
N HIS A 158 -15.32 -6.25 -3.70
CA HIS A 158 -15.61 -5.55 -4.96
C HIS A 158 -16.67 -6.23 -5.84
N SER A 159 -17.30 -7.31 -5.35
CA SER A 159 -18.45 -7.94 -5.99
C SER A 159 -19.77 -7.21 -5.69
N SER A 160 -19.86 -5.95 -6.11
CA SER A 160 -21.12 -5.44 -6.65
C SER A 160 -20.80 -4.49 -7.80
N LYS A 161 -20.93 -5.03 -9.03
CA LYS A 161 -20.71 -4.39 -10.33
C LYS A 161 -19.26 -3.98 -10.63
N LEU A 162 -18.63 -4.68 -11.58
CA LEU A 162 -17.97 -3.97 -12.69
C LEU A 162 -17.83 -4.89 -13.91
N SER A 163 -18.41 -4.42 -15.02
CA SER A 163 -18.46 -5.07 -16.32
C SER A 163 -17.49 -4.39 -17.30
N THR A 164 -16.83 -5.21 -18.12
CA THR A 164 -16.23 -4.91 -19.44
C THR A 164 -14.86 -4.19 -19.54
N GLY A 165 -13.83 -5.02 -19.79
CA GLY A 165 -12.92 -4.89 -20.94
C GLY A 165 -11.73 -3.93 -20.84
N ILE A 166 -11.97 -2.64 -20.58
CA ILE A 166 -10.90 -1.62 -20.52
C ILE A 166 -10.71 -1.14 -19.09
N GLU A 167 -11.79 -0.99 -18.33
CA GLU A 167 -11.74 -0.76 -16.88
C GLU A 167 -11.07 -1.95 -16.19
N ALA A 168 -11.39 -3.19 -16.57
CA ALA A 168 -10.70 -4.37 -16.05
C ALA A 168 -9.21 -4.42 -16.43
N LEU A 169 -8.77 -3.76 -17.51
CA LEU A 169 -7.38 -3.76 -17.97
C LEU A 169 -6.55 -2.68 -17.27
N LEU A 170 -7.12 -1.49 -17.08
CA LEU A 170 -6.52 -0.40 -16.31
C LEU A 170 -6.59 -0.67 -14.81
N LEU A 171 -7.67 -1.28 -14.33
CA LEU A 171 -7.78 -1.82 -12.98
C LEU A 171 -6.85 -3.02 -12.82
N LYS A 172 -6.65 -3.91 -13.82
CA LYS A 172 -5.56 -4.92 -13.76
C LYS A 172 -4.19 -4.29 -13.68
N GLN A 173 -3.89 -3.24 -14.45
CA GLN A 173 -2.60 -2.53 -14.33
C GLN A 173 -2.48 -1.77 -13.00
N SER A 174 -3.61 -1.38 -12.39
CA SER A 174 -3.74 -0.78 -11.06
C SER A 174 -3.81 -1.78 -9.90
N LEU A 175 -4.12 -3.05 -10.16
CA LEU A 175 -4.22 -4.16 -9.19
C LEU A 175 -2.96 -5.04 -9.27
N GLU A 176 -2.32 -5.15 -10.43
CA GLU A 176 -0.93 -5.63 -10.57
C GLU A 176 0.07 -4.61 -9.96
N LYS A 177 -0.40 -3.39 -9.65
CA LYS A 177 0.22 -2.38 -8.77
C LYS A 177 -0.74 -2.02 -7.62
N ASN A 178 -1.14 -3.00 -6.80
CA ASN A 178 -2.06 -2.86 -5.67
C ASN A 178 -1.88 -1.55 -4.86
N ASP A 179 -2.98 -0.84 -4.60
CA ASP A 179 -3.23 0.06 -3.45
C ASP A 179 -2.15 1.08 -3.03
N CYS A 180 -1.26 1.49 -3.93
CA CYS A 180 -0.18 2.41 -3.61
C CYS A 180 -0.60 3.89 -3.54
N TYR A 181 -1.91 4.16 -3.47
CA TYR A 181 -2.46 5.50 -3.52
C TYR A 181 -2.55 6.13 -2.13
N HIS A 182 -1.81 7.21 -1.93
CA HIS A 182 -1.66 7.91 -0.65
C HIS A 182 -2.61 9.11 -0.52
N SER A 183 -2.87 9.54 0.72
CA SER A 183 -3.50 10.83 0.99
C SER A 183 -2.60 11.98 0.51
N LEU A 184 -3.13 13.21 0.44
CA LEU A 184 -2.38 14.38 -0.02
C LEU A 184 -1.20 14.67 0.91
N GLU A 185 -1.45 14.53 2.20
CA GLU A 185 -0.48 14.74 3.27
C GLU A 185 0.62 13.69 3.21
N GLU A 186 0.26 12.42 3.07
CA GLU A 186 1.22 11.33 2.99
C GLU A 186 2.04 11.40 1.70
N ALA A 187 1.40 11.72 0.57
CA ALA A 187 2.09 11.90 -0.69
C ALA A 187 3.08 13.06 -0.64
N TYR A 188 2.68 14.20 -0.09
CA TYR A 188 3.56 15.35 0.07
C TYR A 188 4.72 15.06 1.03
N PHE A 189 4.46 14.38 2.15
CA PHE A 189 5.51 13.92 3.06
C PHE A 189 6.53 13.05 2.31
N ARG A 190 6.07 12.05 1.55
CA ARG A 190 6.93 11.16 0.76
C ARG A 190 7.77 11.91 -0.28
N LEU A 191 7.19 12.88 -0.98
CA LEU A 191 7.92 13.74 -1.93
C LEU A 191 9.02 14.56 -1.24
N CYS A 192 8.75 15.14 -0.06
CA CYS A 192 9.74 15.87 0.71
C CYS A 192 10.92 15.00 1.18
N HIS A 193 10.71 13.70 1.31
CA HIS A 193 11.72 12.72 1.74
C HIS A 193 12.36 11.97 0.56
N GLY A 194 12.29 12.52 -0.65
CA GLY A 194 13.08 12.07 -1.79
C GLY A 194 12.45 10.94 -2.62
N ILE A 195 11.16 10.64 -2.41
CA ILE A 195 10.41 9.77 -3.32
C ILE A 195 9.94 10.62 -4.49
N ALA A 196 10.34 10.29 -5.72
CA ALA A 196 10.11 11.17 -6.87
C ALA A 196 8.67 11.15 -7.42
N LYS A 197 7.96 10.02 -7.26
CA LYS A 197 6.60 9.82 -7.80
C LYS A 197 5.78 9.02 -6.81
N VAL A 198 4.58 9.50 -6.51
CA VAL A 198 3.70 8.93 -5.49
C VAL A 198 2.29 8.81 -6.06
N ASN A 199 1.68 7.63 -6.02
CA ASN A 199 0.30 7.47 -6.46
C ASN A 199 -0.62 8.13 -5.41
N VAL A 200 -1.70 8.80 -5.84
CA VAL A 200 -2.65 9.51 -4.96
C VAL A 200 -4.12 9.25 -5.30
N SER A 201 -4.93 9.02 -4.25
CA SER A 201 -6.39 8.84 -4.33
C SER A 201 -7.05 9.85 -3.40
N LEU A 202 -7.77 10.84 -3.94
CA LEU A 202 -8.12 12.03 -3.19
C LEU A 202 -9.50 12.57 -3.56
N HIS A 203 -10.23 13.05 -2.57
CA HIS A 203 -11.35 13.96 -2.78
C HIS A 203 -10.83 15.40 -2.80
N ILE A 204 -11.12 16.13 -3.88
CA ILE A 204 -10.83 17.55 -4.01
C ILE A 204 -12.14 18.31 -3.90
N ASP A 205 -12.17 19.32 -3.04
CA ASP A 205 -13.31 20.21 -2.88
C ASP A 205 -12.95 21.65 -3.23
N ASN A 206 -13.95 22.41 -3.72
CA ASN A 206 -13.87 23.84 -4.01
C ASN A 206 -12.70 24.30 -4.90
N ALA A 207 -12.24 23.44 -5.81
CA ALA A 207 -11.09 23.78 -6.64
C ALA A 207 -11.44 24.77 -7.76
N LYS A 208 -10.49 25.66 -8.08
CA LYS A 208 -10.69 26.72 -9.07
C LYS A 208 -10.15 26.28 -10.43
N VAL A 209 -11.02 26.33 -11.43
CA VAL A 209 -10.64 26.07 -12.83
C VAL A 209 -9.77 27.20 -13.36
N CYS A 210 -8.69 26.86 -14.07
CA CYS A 210 -7.82 27.82 -14.73
C CYS A 210 -7.42 27.36 -16.14
N HIS A 211 -7.18 28.34 -17.02
CA HIS A 211 -6.71 28.14 -18.39
C HIS A 211 -5.36 28.86 -18.56
N GLY A 212 -4.33 28.14 -19.02
CA GLY A 212 -2.97 28.66 -19.24
C GLY A 212 -2.70 28.98 -20.72
N LYS A 213 -1.78 29.92 -20.98
CA LYS A 213 -1.42 30.39 -22.34
C LYS A 213 -0.60 29.40 -23.19
N SER A 214 -0.09 28.33 -22.59
CA SER A 214 0.80 27.35 -23.24
C SER A 214 0.28 25.92 -23.13
N MET A 215 -1.03 25.72 -23.22
CA MET A 215 -1.62 24.39 -23.27
C MET A 215 -1.82 23.99 -24.73
N GLY A 216 -1.00 23.07 -25.22
CA GLY A 216 -1.13 22.46 -26.55
C GLY A 216 -2.39 21.59 -26.67
N GLU A 217 -2.32 20.48 -27.41
CA GLU A 217 -3.48 19.60 -27.74
C GLU A 217 -4.19 18.97 -26.51
N HIS A 218 -3.71 19.23 -25.30
CA HIS A 218 -4.31 18.85 -24.02
C HIS A 218 -4.16 20.07 -23.08
N ASN A 219 -5.17 20.58 -22.37
CA ASN A 219 -5.50 20.16 -21.00
C ASN A 219 -6.42 21.23 -20.35
N VAL A 220 -7.21 20.85 -19.34
CA VAL A 220 -7.77 21.82 -18.37
C VAL A 220 -6.96 21.70 -17.09
N GLY A 221 -6.57 22.85 -16.53
CA GLY A 221 -5.81 22.91 -15.28
C GLY A 221 -6.72 23.30 -14.12
N VAL A 222 -6.61 22.61 -13.01
CA VAL A 222 -7.30 22.99 -11.77
C VAL A 222 -6.27 23.34 -10.71
N LYS A 223 -6.48 24.48 -10.05
CA LYS A 223 -5.68 24.93 -8.92
C LYS A 223 -6.46 24.76 -7.64
N THR A 224 -5.81 24.13 -6.67
CA THR A 224 -6.32 24.03 -5.30
C THR A 224 -5.19 24.30 -4.31
N ILE A 225 -5.57 24.52 -3.06
CA ILE A 225 -4.66 24.67 -1.94
C ILE A 225 -4.94 23.50 -1.00
N PHE A 226 -3.91 22.76 -0.64
CA PHE A 226 -4.00 21.79 0.45
C PHE A 226 -3.21 22.31 1.64
N LYS A 227 -3.68 21.96 2.84
CA LYS A 227 -3.03 22.33 4.10
C LYS A 227 -2.20 21.16 4.59
N TYR A 228 -0.94 21.43 4.91
CA TYR A 228 -0.04 20.47 5.52
C TYR A 228 0.57 21.11 6.77
N TYR A 229 0.14 20.65 7.94
CA TYR A 229 0.32 21.38 9.21
C TYR A 229 -0.16 22.83 9.05
N ASP A 230 0.72 23.80 9.35
CA ASP A 230 0.41 25.24 9.32
C ASP A 230 0.71 25.89 7.96
N LYS A 231 1.00 25.09 6.92
CA LYS A 231 1.42 25.58 5.59
C LYS A 231 0.33 25.33 4.55
N GLU A 232 0.06 26.37 3.76
CA GLU A 232 -0.78 26.28 2.57
C GLU A 232 0.10 26.01 1.36
N ILE A 233 -0.17 24.90 0.67
CA ILE A 233 0.65 24.45 -0.45
C ILE A 233 -0.20 24.45 -1.72
N PRO A 234 0.22 25.17 -2.77
CA PRO A 234 -0.48 25.18 -4.04
C PRO A 234 -0.28 23.84 -4.76
N LEU A 235 -1.37 23.24 -5.21
CA LEU A 235 -1.37 22.03 -6.05
C LEU A 235 -2.00 22.34 -7.40
N ILE A 236 -1.33 21.90 -8.46
CA ILE A 236 -1.83 21.98 -9.84
C ILE A 236 -2.12 20.58 -10.36
N ILE A 237 -3.31 20.40 -10.92
CA ILE A 237 -3.79 19.15 -11.50
C ILE A 237 -4.06 19.39 -12.98
N TYR A 238 -3.40 18.63 -13.86
CA TYR A 238 -3.59 18.66 -15.30
C TYR A 238 -4.48 17.51 -15.77
N MET A 239 -5.48 17.83 -16.59
CA MET A 239 -6.49 16.89 -17.05
C MET A 239 -6.42 16.69 -18.57
N PRO A 240 -6.30 15.44 -19.07
CA PRO A 240 -6.19 15.16 -20.50
C PRO A 240 -7.50 15.42 -21.27
N LYS A 241 -7.36 15.75 -22.55
CA LYS A 241 -8.47 16.04 -23.49
C LYS A 241 -8.78 14.80 -24.34
N ILE A 242 -9.39 13.73 -23.81
CA ILE A 242 -9.72 12.52 -24.60
C ILE A 242 -11.23 12.30 -24.73
N ILE A 243 -11.64 11.86 -25.93
CA ILE A 243 -12.99 11.86 -26.52
C ILE A 243 -13.35 10.41 -26.95
N LYS A 244 -14.40 9.81 -26.35
CA LYS A 244 -15.22 8.61 -26.74
C LYS A 244 -14.72 7.15 -26.53
N TYR A 245 -15.59 6.28 -25.96
CA TYR A 245 -16.04 4.98 -26.54
C TYR A 245 -17.29 4.32 -25.86
N ILE A 246 -17.83 3.25 -26.47
CA ILE A 246 -19.19 2.63 -26.41
C ILE A 246 -19.26 1.29 -25.63
N LYS A 247 -20.35 0.95 -24.90
CA LYS A 247 -20.85 -0.45 -24.78
C LYS A 247 -22.29 -0.73 -24.26
N SER A 248 -22.81 -1.84 -24.81
CA SER A 248 -23.79 -2.91 -24.46
C SER A 248 -25.13 -2.79 -23.70
N ASP A 249 -25.47 -1.81 -22.87
CA ASP A 249 -26.65 -2.02 -21.98
C ASP A 249 -27.51 -0.80 -21.61
N ASN A 250 -27.50 0.27 -22.43
CA ASN A 250 -28.53 1.32 -22.41
C ASN A 250 -28.79 2.01 -21.05
N GLN A 251 -27.85 1.96 -20.10
CA GLN A 251 -27.89 2.78 -18.88
C GLN A 251 -26.72 3.78 -18.87
N GLU A 252 -27.06 5.06 -18.78
CA GLU A 252 -26.15 6.19 -18.98
C GLU A 252 -25.24 6.41 -17.77
N TYR A 253 -23.95 6.08 -17.91
CA TYR A 253 -22.92 6.48 -16.96
C TYR A 253 -21.72 7.10 -17.69
N TYR A 254 -21.32 8.30 -17.26
CA TYR A 254 -20.33 9.14 -17.93
C TYR A 254 -18.94 8.98 -17.30
N LEU A 255 -17.96 8.49 -18.06
CA LEU A 255 -16.53 8.79 -17.85
C LEU A 255 -16.09 10.03 -18.65
N GLY A 256 -17.08 10.85 -19.02
CA GLY A 256 -16.99 11.95 -19.97
C GLY A 256 -18.11 12.97 -19.81
N THR A 257 -18.37 13.43 -18.59
CA THR A 257 -19.01 14.74 -18.34
C THR A 257 -17.97 15.81 -18.03
N ILE A 258 -16.68 15.53 -18.17
CA ILE A 258 -15.74 16.64 -18.27
C ILE A 258 -15.99 17.39 -19.57
N GLY A 259 -16.14 16.75 -20.72
CA GLY A 259 -16.44 17.48 -21.97
C GLY A 259 -17.67 18.39 -21.91
N ALA A 260 -18.80 17.94 -21.35
CA ALA A 260 -20.04 18.72 -21.29
C ALA A 260 -20.12 19.69 -20.09
N SER A 261 -19.55 19.33 -18.93
CA SER A 261 -19.53 20.20 -17.73
C SER A 261 -18.30 21.13 -17.69
N ILE A 262 -17.19 20.74 -18.33
CA ILE A 262 -15.99 21.57 -18.57
C ILE A 262 -16.11 22.43 -19.83
N ALA A 263 -16.86 22.04 -20.87
CA ALA A 263 -17.27 23.03 -21.88
C ALA A 263 -18.18 24.12 -21.29
N ARG A 264 -18.90 23.82 -20.19
CA ARG A 264 -19.61 24.83 -19.37
C ARG A 264 -18.68 25.62 -18.42
N PHE A 265 -17.42 25.20 -18.20
CA PHE A 265 -16.39 25.99 -17.50
C PHE A 265 -15.83 27.18 -18.30
N ARG A 266 -16.52 27.60 -19.38
CA ARG A 266 -16.34 28.95 -19.94
C ARG A 266 -16.71 30.07 -18.95
N ARG A 267 -17.26 29.74 -17.78
CA ARG A 267 -17.38 30.67 -16.65
C ARG A 267 -16.12 30.59 -15.79
N PRO A 268 -15.15 31.50 -15.95
CA PRO A 268 -14.17 31.70 -14.89
C PRO A 268 -14.96 31.89 -13.59
N HIS A 269 -14.53 31.26 -12.49
CA HIS A 269 -15.12 31.36 -11.14
C HIS A 269 -16.15 30.30 -10.67
N ALA A 270 -16.42 29.22 -11.41
CA ALA A 270 -17.14 28.08 -10.84
C ALA A 270 -16.21 27.25 -9.94
N SER A 271 -16.72 26.78 -8.79
CA SER A 271 -16.01 25.81 -7.94
C SER A 271 -16.40 24.39 -8.32
N VAL A 272 -15.42 23.48 -8.20
CA VAL A 272 -15.58 22.08 -8.62
C VAL A 272 -15.07 21.18 -7.50
N SER A 273 -15.83 20.12 -7.25
CA SER A 273 -15.43 19.05 -6.35
C SER A 273 -15.41 17.73 -7.12
N PHE A 274 -14.44 16.86 -6.88
CA PHE A 274 -14.25 15.62 -7.65
C PHE A 274 -13.27 14.68 -6.94
N ASP A 275 -13.33 13.40 -7.26
CA ASP A 275 -12.37 12.41 -6.82
C ASP A 275 -11.31 12.17 -7.88
N ILE A 276 -10.05 11.99 -7.48
CA ILE A 276 -8.94 11.73 -8.39
C ILE A 276 -8.17 10.47 -8.02
N LEU A 277 -7.71 9.77 -9.06
CA LEU A 277 -6.66 8.75 -9.00
C LEU A 277 -5.55 9.18 -9.95
N GLY A 278 -4.33 9.38 -9.44
CA GLY A 278 -3.24 9.91 -10.26
C GLY A 278 -1.87 9.69 -9.66
N ILE A 279 -0.84 10.27 -10.30
CA ILE A 279 0.55 10.26 -9.81
C ILE A 279 0.93 11.69 -9.48
N MET A 280 1.33 11.93 -8.22
CA MET A 280 1.89 13.18 -7.74
C MET A 280 3.41 13.15 -7.83
N GLU A 281 3.98 14.23 -8.33
CA GLU A 281 5.43 14.45 -8.45
C GLU A 281 5.79 15.91 -8.17
N GLN A 282 7.09 16.22 -8.13
CA GLN A 282 7.59 17.60 -8.02
C GLN A 282 7.92 18.16 -9.40
N ASP A 283 7.46 19.38 -9.68
CA ASP A 283 7.87 20.13 -10.87
C ASP A 283 9.33 20.63 -10.76
N GLU A 284 9.80 21.34 -11.79
CA GLU A 284 11.15 21.92 -11.83
C GLU A 284 11.43 22.93 -10.70
N PHE A 285 10.38 23.44 -10.05
CA PHE A 285 10.45 24.34 -8.89
C PHE A 285 10.18 23.63 -7.56
N LYS A 286 10.19 22.29 -7.54
CA LYS A 286 9.90 21.44 -6.38
C LYS A 286 8.48 21.58 -5.82
N LYS A 287 7.51 22.01 -6.62
CA LYS A 287 6.11 22.10 -6.22
C LYS A 287 5.34 20.83 -6.61
N PRO A 288 4.39 20.38 -5.78
CA PRO A 288 3.61 19.19 -6.09
C PRO A 288 2.70 19.43 -7.31
N VAL A 289 2.70 18.48 -8.24
CA VAL A 289 1.91 18.49 -9.46
C VAL A 289 1.36 17.10 -9.76
N ILE A 290 0.17 17.04 -10.37
CA ILE A 290 -0.40 15.81 -10.92
C ILE A 290 -0.61 16.03 -12.42
N ASP A 291 0.28 15.48 -13.24
CA ASP A 291 0.28 15.68 -14.70
C ASP A 291 -0.81 14.87 -15.41
N ARG A 292 -1.21 13.72 -14.84
CA ARG A 292 -2.24 12.83 -15.38
C ARG A 292 -3.08 12.22 -14.27
N ALA A 293 -4.38 12.49 -14.29
CA ALA A 293 -5.34 11.98 -13.33
C ALA A 293 -6.57 11.37 -14.02
N ILE A 294 -7.05 10.25 -13.46
CA ILE A 294 -8.40 9.73 -13.67
C ILE A 294 -9.30 10.46 -12.68
N ILE A 295 -10.44 10.96 -13.16
CA ILE A 295 -11.35 11.78 -12.34
C ILE A 295 -12.71 11.13 -12.29
N THR A 296 -13.29 11.07 -11.11
CA THR A 296 -14.62 10.53 -10.85
C THR A 296 -15.44 11.48 -9.94
N ASN A 297 -16.72 11.21 -9.76
CA ASN A 297 -17.60 11.90 -8.79
C ASN A 297 -17.62 13.44 -8.85
N ILE A 298 -17.63 14.01 -10.06
CA ILE A 298 -17.56 15.46 -10.28
C ILE A 298 -18.86 16.16 -9.90
N LYS A 299 -18.75 17.24 -9.11
CA LYS A 299 -19.82 18.16 -8.74
C LYS A 299 -19.39 19.58 -9.12
N VAL A 300 -20.30 20.33 -9.73
CA VAL A 300 -20.08 21.73 -10.12
C VAL A 300 -21.07 22.60 -9.37
N ALA A 301 -20.57 23.51 -8.57
CA ALA A 301 -21.40 24.55 -7.96
C ALA A 301 -21.36 25.79 -8.87
N PRO A 302 -22.51 26.26 -9.38
CA PRO A 302 -22.58 27.61 -9.92
C PRO A 302 -22.31 28.60 -8.78
N LYS A 303 -21.55 29.64 -9.09
CA LYS A 303 -21.38 30.78 -8.19
C LYS A 303 -22.72 31.47 -7.93
#